data_AF-A0A9E5J9M5-F1
#
_entry.id   AF-A0A9E5J9M5-F1
#
_cell.length_a   1.000
_cell.length_b   1.000
_cell.length_c   1.000
_cell.angle_alpha   90.00
_cell.angle_beta   90.00
_cell.angle_gamma   90.00
#
_symmetry.space_group_name_H-M   'P 1'
#
loop_
_entity.id
_entity.type
_entity.pdbx_description
1 polymer ?
#
loop_
_entity_poly.entity_id
_entity_poly.type
_entity_poly.pdbx_seq_one_letter_code
_entity_poly.pdbx_strand_id
1 'polypeptide(L)' 'KMVKCNGQPVAKLSDSPGKGMCEDQNYLAYLRQVFEIEDIQ' A
#
# COMPACT_ATOMS: atom_id res chain seq x y z
N LYS A 1 8.19 7.65 -9.13
CA LYS A 1 7.50 6.69 -8.23
C LYS A 1 7.58 5.30 -8.87
N MET A 2 7.94 4.25 -8.15
CA MET A 2 7.92 2.88 -8.70
C MET A 2 6.54 2.28 -8.43
N VAL A 3 5.92 1.68 -9.46
CA VAL A 3 4.55 1.11 -9.37
C VAL A 3 4.54 -0.41 -9.52
N LYS A 4 5.57 -0.97 -10.15
CA LYS A 4 5.76 -2.41 -10.32
C LYS A 4 7.25 -2.78 -10.23
N CYS A 5 7.52 -3.99 -9.75
CA CYS A 5 8.84 -4.62 -9.74
C CYS A 5 8.68 -6.09 -10.11
N ASN A 6 9.49 -6.63 -11.02
CA ASN A 6 9.39 -8.02 -11.50
C ASN A 6 7.97 -8.42 -11.95
N GLY A 7 7.23 -7.49 -12.57
CA GLY A 7 5.84 -7.71 -13.00
C GLY A 7 4.77 -7.65 -11.90
N GLN A 8 5.17 -7.49 -10.64
CA GLN A 8 4.27 -7.43 -9.48
C GLN A 8 4.05 -5.99 -9.00
N PRO A 9 2.88 -5.67 -8.40
CA PRO A 9 2.62 -4.35 -7.84
C PRO A 9 3.50 -4.06 -6.63
N VAL A 10 3.88 -2.80 -6.45
CA VAL A 10 4.53 -2.31 -5.22
C VAL A 10 3.69 -1.20 -4.60
N ALA A 11 3.72 -1.10 -3.27
CA ALA A 11 3.00 -0.08 -2.52
C ALA A 11 3.95 0.62 -1.55
N LYS A 12 3.70 1.91 -1.32
CA LYS A 12 4.33 2.67 -0.24
C LYS A 12 3.28 2.94 0.82
N LEU A 13 3.46 2.35 2.00
CA LEU A 13 2.67 2.62 3.19
C LEU A 13 3.32 3.78 3.94
N SER A 14 2.53 4.75 4.38
CA SER A 14 3.02 5.94 5.08
C SER A 14 2.01 6.31 6.15
N ASP A 15 2.48 6.57 7.35
CA ASP A 15 1.63 6.95 8.49
C ASP A 15 1.05 8.35 8.33
N SER A 16 1.65 9.18 7.47
CA SER A 16 1.07 10.49 7.12
C SER A 16 -0.09 10.33 6.12
N PRO A 17 -1.25 10.95 6.38
CA PRO A 17 -2.37 10.96 5.44
C PRO A 17 -1.94 11.57 4.09
N GLY A 18 -2.39 10.96 2.99
CA GLY A 18 -2.10 11.42 1.63
C GLY A 18 -0.69 11.11 1.10
N LYS A 19 0.20 10.50 1.89
CA LYS A 19 1.54 10.07 1.43
C LYS A 19 1.64 8.58 1.08
N GLY A 20 0.59 7.81 1.36
CA GLY A 20 0.43 6.44 0.88
C GLY A 20 0.33 6.41 -0.65
N MET A 21 0.91 5.40 -1.28
CA MET A 21 0.87 5.23 -2.73
C MET A 21 0.65 3.76 -3.06
N CYS A 22 -0.49 3.45 -3.67
CA CYS A 22 -0.78 2.15 -4.25
C CYS A 22 -1.77 2.33 -5.41
N GLU A 23 -1.53 1.70 -6.56
CA GLU A 23 -2.45 1.73 -7.71
C GLU A 23 -3.44 0.56 -7.71
N ASP A 24 -3.23 -0.41 -6.82
CA ASP A 24 -4.06 -1.60 -6.66
C ASP A 24 -4.65 -1.64 -5.24
N GLN A 25 -5.95 -1.37 -5.14
CA GLN A 25 -6.63 -1.34 -3.84
C GLN A 25 -6.71 -2.72 -3.17
N ASN A 26 -6.75 -3.81 -3.96
CA ASN A 26 -6.75 -5.17 -3.40
C ASN A 26 -5.39 -5.50 -2.80
N TYR A 27 -4.31 -5.13 -3.49
CA TYR A 27 -2.97 -5.29 -2.98
C TYR A 27 -2.73 -4.46 -1.71
N LEU A 28 -3.29 -3.24 -1.66
CA LEU A 28 -3.25 -2.41 -0.46
C LEU A 28 -3.98 -3.06 0.73
N ALA A 29 -5.19 -3.59 0.50
CA ALA A 29 -5.96 -4.29 1.54
C ALA A 29 -5.22 -5.53 2.05
N TYR A 30 -4.62 -6.31 1.14
CA TYR A 30 -3.79 -7.45 1.50
C TYR A 30 -2.60 -7.05 2.39
N LEU A 31 -1.85 -6.02 1.99
CA LEU A 31 -0.71 -5.55 2.76
C LEU A 31 -1.13 -5.04 4.14
N ARG A 32 -2.26 -4.32 4.25
CA ARG A 32 -2.79 -3.88 5.54
C ARG A 32 -3.14 -5.04 6.46
N GLN A 33 -3.72 -6.11 5.92
CA GLN A 33 -4.00 -7.32 6.69
C GLN A 33 -2.71 -8.02 7.15
N VAL A 34 -1.72 -8.18 6.27
CA VAL A 34 -0.46 -8.86 6.58
C VAL A 34 0.37 -8.11 7.61
N PHE A 35 0.34 -6.78 7.58
CA PHE A 35 1.09 -5.92 8.48
C PHE A 35 0.27 -5.38 9.65
N GLU A 36 -0.98 -5.85 9.84
CA GLU A 36 -1.88 -5.45 10.92
C GLU A 36 -2.02 -3.92 11.06
N ILE A 37 -2.11 -3.21 9.93
CA ILE A 37 -2.20 -1.75 9.91
C ILE A 37 -3.65 -1.33 10.09
N GLU A 38 -3.92 -0.65 11.21
CA GLU A 38 -5.22 -0.04 11.47
C GLU A 38 -5.46 1.15 10.53
N ASP A 39 -6.67 1.27 10.00
CA ASP A 39 -7.10 2.44 9.24
C ASP A 39 -7.30 3.62 10.20
N ILE A 40 -6.24 4.39 10.41
CA ILE A 40 -6.33 5.70 11.07
C ILE A 40 -6.96 6.65 10.03
N GLN A 41 -8.30 6.81 10.10
CA GLN A 41 -9.07 7.74 9.25
C GLN A 41 -8.60 9.19 9.40
#